data_AF-A0A518D1J8-F1
#
_entry.id   AF-A0A518D1J8-F1
#
_cell.length_a   1.000
_cell.length_b   1.000
_cell.length_c   1.000
_cell.angle_alpha   90.00
_cell.angle_beta   90.00
_cell.angle_gamma   90.00
#
_symmetry.space_group_name_H-M   'P 1'
#
loop_
_entity.id
_entity.type
_entity.pdbx_description
1 polymer ?
#
loop_
_entity_poly.entity_id
_entity_poly.type
_entity_poly.pdbx_seq_one_letter_code
_entity_poly.pdbx_strand_id
1 'polypeptide(L)'
;MATSDDRRPPLKGTPDAGSRESGAPHPEPSTLRREARLARLALDPQREASLSDDLVRILAAFESLQEVDVSNLEPLHQPLHASLAEPLRHAAPTDPAAAGTSRRDSRLAAPDPTSAVDRARLLEGAPEPIDGHFGVPRTIEQ
;
A
#
# COMPACT_ATOMS: atom_id res chain seq x y z
N MET A 1 -13.41 -56.27 36.53
CA MET A 1 -11.96 -56.03 36.30
C MET A 1 -11.61 -56.61 34.94
N ALA A 2 -11.53 -55.76 33.91
CA ALA A 2 -11.17 -56.03 32.50
C ALA A 2 -10.79 -54.65 31.91
N THR A 3 -9.50 -54.30 31.74
CA THR A 3 -8.61 -54.44 30.55
C THR A 3 -8.96 -53.57 29.34
N SER A 4 -8.00 -52.69 28.97
CA SER A 4 -7.69 -52.10 27.64
C SER A 4 -8.80 -51.29 26.95
N ASP A 5 -8.57 -50.16 26.29
CA ASP A 5 -7.56 -49.88 25.26
C ASP A 5 -7.58 -48.36 25.00
N ASP A 6 -6.56 -47.60 25.44
CA ASP A 6 -6.41 -46.17 25.09
C ASP A 6 -5.14 -46.01 24.25
N ARG A 7 -5.25 -46.35 22.97
CA ARG A 7 -4.21 -46.11 21.96
C ARG A 7 -4.49 -44.81 21.23
N ARG A 8 -4.07 -43.69 21.82
CA ARG A 8 -3.83 -42.46 21.05
C ARG A 8 -2.50 -42.60 20.29
N PRO A 9 -2.47 -42.39 18.97
CA PRO A 9 -1.22 -42.44 18.22
C PRO A 9 -0.34 -41.22 18.55
N PRO A 10 1.01 -41.34 18.47
CA PRO A 10 1.91 -40.21 18.68
C PRO A 10 1.78 -39.21 17.53
N LEU A 11 1.55 -37.94 17.87
CA LEU A 11 1.64 -36.83 16.93
C LEU A 11 3.07 -36.77 16.40
N LYS A 12 3.22 -37.11 15.11
CA LYS A 12 4.46 -36.95 14.35
C LYS A 12 4.83 -35.47 14.27
N GLY A 13 6.11 -35.18 14.49
CA GLY A 13 6.79 -33.99 14.00
C GLY A 13 6.83 -32.85 15.00
N THR A 14 7.80 -32.89 15.92
CA THR A 14 8.43 -31.65 16.37
C THR A 14 9.16 -31.07 15.17
N PRO A 15 8.79 -29.88 14.63
CA PRO A 15 9.71 -29.18 13.78
C PRO A 15 10.90 -28.77 14.65
N ASP A 16 12.05 -29.24 14.20
CA ASP A 16 13.38 -28.83 14.61
C ASP A 16 13.40 -27.36 15.04
N ALA A 17 13.70 -27.14 16.32
CA ALA A 17 13.97 -25.83 16.87
C ALA A 17 15.34 -25.37 16.33
N GLY A 18 15.34 -25.06 15.03
CA GLY A 18 16.44 -24.36 14.38
C GLY A 18 16.61 -23.04 15.11
N SER A 19 17.69 -22.97 15.87
CA SER A 19 18.22 -21.74 16.46
C SER A 19 18.39 -20.72 15.33
N ARG A 20 17.39 -19.84 15.16
CA ARG A 20 17.52 -18.68 14.27
C ARG A 20 18.10 -17.57 15.13
N GLU A 21 19.39 -17.31 14.89
CA GLU A 21 20.12 -16.19 15.46
C GLU A 21 19.27 -14.93 15.29
N SER A 22 18.84 -14.39 16.44
CA SER A 22 18.04 -13.17 16.53
C SER A 22 18.93 -11.98 16.21
N GLY A 23 18.92 -11.59 14.95
CA GLY A 23 19.50 -10.35 14.45
C GLY A 23 18.89 -10.10 13.09
N ALA A 24 17.84 -9.27 13.04
CA ALA A 24 17.24 -8.86 11.78
C ALA A 24 18.37 -8.33 10.88
N PRO A 25 18.59 -8.93 9.68
CA PRO A 25 19.73 -8.59 8.86
C PRO A 25 19.61 -7.12 8.45
N HIS A 26 20.66 -6.35 8.75
CA HIS A 26 20.75 -4.98 8.27
C HIS A 26 20.68 -5.01 6.74
N PRO A 27 19.74 -4.30 6.10
CA PRO A 27 19.60 -4.37 4.66
C PRO A 27 20.92 -3.95 4.02
N GLU A 28 21.37 -4.74 3.05
CA GLU A 28 22.55 -4.40 2.27
C GLU A 28 22.35 -3.01 1.64
N PRO A 29 23.37 -2.13 1.62
CA PRO A 29 23.24 -0.77 1.10
C PRO A 29 22.68 -0.72 -0.34
N SER A 30 23.02 -1.72 -1.15
CA SER A 30 22.47 -1.88 -2.51
C SER A 30 20.95 -2.09 -2.53
N THR A 31 20.42 -2.82 -1.56
CA THR A 31 18.97 -3.06 -1.42
C THR A 31 18.28 -1.78 -1.00
N LEU A 32 18.81 -1.06 -0.01
CA LEU A 32 18.23 0.19 0.45
C LEU A 32 18.19 1.24 -0.67
N ARG A 33 19.27 1.36 -1.45
CA ARG A 33 19.31 2.25 -2.62
C ARG A 33 18.33 1.84 -3.72
N ARG A 34 18.13 0.54 -3.92
CA ARG A 34 17.13 0.02 -4.85
C ARG A 34 15.71 0.42 -4.41
N GLU A 35 15.37 0.20 -3.14
CA GLU A 35 14.06 0.58 -2.61
C GLU A 35 13.84 2.11 -2.65
N ALA A 36 14.85 2.89 -2.29
CA ALA A 36 14.81 4.35 -2.40
C ALA A 36 14.56 4.81 -3.86
N ARG A 37 15.22 4.16 -4.83
CA ARG A 37 15.00 4.42 -6.25
C ARG A 37 13.57 4.09 -6.69
N LEU A 38 13.01 2.96 -6.24
CA LEU A 38 11.62 2.56 -6.55
C LEU A 38 10.62 3.55 -5.96
N ALA A 39 10.88 4.04 -4.75
CA ALA A 39 10.06 5.04 -4.07
C ALA A 39 10.31 6.49 -4.55
N ARG A 40 11.23 6.71 -5.51
CA ARG A 40 11.65 8.04 -5.99
C ARG A 40 12.16 8.96 -4.86
N LEU A 41 12.86 8.40 -3.89
CA LEU A 41 13.46 9.11 -2.77
C LEU A 41 14.95 9.36 -3.03
N ALA A 42 15.36 10.63 -2.98
CA ALA A 42 16.77 10.99 -2.96
C ALA A 42 17.28 10.92 -1.51
N LEU A 43 18.31 10.11 -1.26
CA LEU A 43 18.92 9.92 0.05
C LEU A 43 20.36 10.40 0.03
N ASP A 44 20.73 11.20 1.03
CA ASP A 44 22.12 11.44 1.38
C ASP A 44 22.66 10.30 2.28
N PRO A 45 23.99 10.16 2.44
CA PRO A 45 24.57 9.05 3.20
C PRO A 45 24.17 9.00 4.68
N GLN A 46 23.92 10.14 5.31
CA GLN A 46 23.52 10.20 6.72
C GLN A 46 22.08 9.70 6.87
N ARG A 47 21.20 10.10 5.95
CA ARG A 47 19.81 9.65 5.91
C ARG A 47 19.68 8.18 5.50
N GLU A 48 20.57 7.69 4.64
CA GLU A 48 20.68 6.27 4.29
C GLU A 48 20.96 5.42 5.54
N ALA A 49 21.95 5.81 6.36
CA ALA A 49 22.27 5.10 7.59
C ALA A 49 21.11 5.10 8.59
N SER A 50 20.51 6.26 8.85
CA SER A 50 19.36 6.37 9.77
C SER A 50 18.15 5.56 9.29
N LEU A 51 17.86 5.59 7.99
CA LEU A 51 16.74 4.84 7.42
C LEU A 51 16.98 3.33 7.52
N SER A 52 18.22 2.89 7.39
CA SER A 52 18.57 1.49 7.56
C SER A 52 18.29 1.00 8.98
N ASP A 53 18.73 1.74 9.99
CA ASP A 53 18.45 1.43 11.40
C ASP A 53 16.94 1.39 11.68
N ASP A 54 16.19 2.36 11.16
CA ASP A 54 14.74 2.42 11.30
C ASP A 54 14.04 1.23 10.63
N LEU A 55 14.49 0.83 9.43
CA LEU A 55 13.94 -0.32 8.71
C LEU A 55 14.21 -1.63 9.46
N VAL A 56 15.40 -1.82 10.02
CA VAL A 56 15.72 -2.99 10.85
C VAL A 56 14.75 -3.08 12.03
N ARG A 57 14.51 -1.95 12.73
CA ARG A 57 13.57 -1.90 13.84
C ARG A 57 12.14 -2.25 13.41
N ILE A 58 11.69 -1.73 12.26
CA ILE A 58 10.34 -1.99 11.74
C ILE A 58 10.19 -3.45 11.31
N LEU A 59 11.17 -4.01 10.59
CA LEU A 59 11.13 -5.39 10.12
C LEU A 59 11.15 -6.38 11.29
N ALA A 60 11.96 -6.12 12.33
CA ALA A 60 11.94 -6.90 13.56
C ALA A 60 10.54 -6.90 14.23
N ALA A 61 9.80 -5.79 14.18
CA ALA A 61 8.43 -5.76 14.67
C ALA A 61 7.49 -6.65 13.82
N PHE A 62 7.66 -6.70 12.49
CA PHE A 62 6.89 -7.59 11.62
C PHE A 62 7.20 -9.07 11.83
N GLU A 63 8.42 -9.44 12.22
CA GLU A 63 8.77 -10.83 12.53
C GLU A 63 7.89 -11.40 13.65
N SER A 64 7.50 -10.59 14.63
CA SER A 64 6.58 -11.03 15.69
C SER A 64 5.20 -11.46 15.18
N LEU A 65 4.75 -10.94 14.03
CA LEU A 65 3.46 -11.31 13.44
C LEU A 65 3.48 -12.72 12.81
N GLN A 66 4.67 -13.28 12.53
CA GLN A 66 4.78 -14.63 11.95
C GLN A 66 4.45 -15.74 12.95
N GLU A 67 4.38 -15.42 14.25
CA GLU A 67 3.99 -16.37 15.31
C GLU A 67 2.47 -16.63 15.34
N VAL A 68 1.69 -15.81 14.65
CA VAL A 68 0.22 -15.90 14.63
C VAL A 68 -0.23 -16.89 13.55
N ASP A 69 -0.99 -17.92 13.93
CA ASP A 69 -1.58 -18.86 12.97
C ASP A 69 -2.70 -18.19 12.17
N VAL A 70 -2.51 -18.15 10.85
CA VAL A 70 -3.45 -17.57 9.88
C VAL A 70 -3.92 -18.60 8.84
N SER A 71 -3.65 -19.89 9.03
CA SER A 71 -3.84 -20.94 8.02
C SER A 71 -5.27 -21.09 7.51
N ASN A 72 -6.26 -20.65 8.30
CA ASN A 72 -7.70 -20.79 7.99
C ASN A 72 -8.43 -19.44 7.95
N LEU A 73 -7.70 -18.34 7.74
CA LEU A 73 -8.28 -17.00 7.67
C LEU A 73 -8.27 -16.49 6.23
N GLU A 74 -9.41 -15.94 5.80
CA GLU A 74 -9.48 -15.17 4.57
C GLU A 74 -8.84 -13.79 4.78
N PRO A 75 -7.96 -13.31 3.88
CA PRO A 75 -7.40 -11.97 3.96
C PRO A 75 -8.48 -10.88 3.94
N LEU A 76 -8.40 -9.94 4.88
CA LEU A 76 -9.30 -8.79 4.89
C LEU A 76 -8.82 -7.73 3.88
N HIS A 77 -9.48 -7.64 2.72
CA HIS A 77 -9.15 -6.67 1.68
C HIS A 77 -9.78 -5.29 1.89
N GLN A 78 -11.00 -5.24 2.42
CA GLN A 78 -11.74 -4.01 2.68
C GLN A 78 -12.50 -4.17 4.01
N PRO A 79 -12.44 -3.20 4.93
CA PRO A 79 -13.16 -3.28 6.21
C PRO A 79 -14.69 -3.28 6.05
N LEU A 80 -15.20 -2.68 4.98
CA LEU A 80 -16.62 -2.69 4.62
C LEU A 80 -16.93 -3.99 3.86
N HIS A 81 -17.85 -4.79 4.41
CA HIS A 81 -18.28 -6.04 3.77
C HIS A 81 -18.92 -5.78 2.40
N ALA A 82 -18.62 -6.68 1.45
CA ALA A 82 -19.01 -6.68 0.04
C ALA A 82 -20.53 -6.68 -0.27
N SER A 83 -21.40 -6.38 0.70
CA SER A 83 -22.84 -6.14 0.44
C SER A 83 -23.09 -4.81 -0.26
N LEU A 84 -22.08 -3.94 -0.36
CA LEU A 84 -22.06 -2.88 -1.34
C LEU A 84 -21.72 -3.54 -2.68
N ALA A 85 -22.76 -3.96 -3.40
CA ALA A 85 -22.64 -4.43 -4.79
C ALA A 85 -21.67 -3.50 -5.54
N GLU A 86 -20.71 -4.08 -6.27
CA GLU A 86 -19.74 -3.36 -7.11
C GLU A 86 -20.40 -2.09 -7.67
N PRO A 87 -19.97 -0.89 -7.24
CA PRO A 87 -20.65 0.34 -7.61
C PRO A 87 -20.41 0.56 -9.11
N LEU A 88 -21.32 0.01 -9.92
CA LEU A 88 -21.32 0.21 -11.35
C LEU A 88 -21.59 1.69 -11.59
N ARG A 89 -20.57 2.40 -12.08
CA ARG A 89 -20.76 3.74 -12.60
C ARG A 89 -21.74 3.67 -13.78
N HIS A 90 -22.76 4.51 -13.79
CA HIS A 90 -23.62 4.67 -14.96
C HIS A 90 -22.81 5.23 -16.14
N ALA A 91 -22.92 4.60 -17.31
CA ALA A 91 -22.32 5.06 -18.56
C ALA A 91 -23.12 6.22 -19.17
N ALA A 92 -23.34 7.28 -18.39
CA ALA A 92 -23.99 8.50 -18.82
C ALA A 92 -22.95 9.64 -18.85
N PRO A 93 -22.91 10.47 -19.91
CA PRO A 93 -22.18 11.73 -19.87
C PRO A 93 -22.79 12.63 -18.79
N THR A 94 -21.98 13.13 -17.85
CA THR A 94 -22.43 14.20 -16.96
C THR A 94 -22.27 15.53 -17.68
N ASP A 95 -23.36 16.26 -17.86
CA ASP A 95 -23.31 17.61 -18.43
C ASP A 95 -22.75 18.60 -17.39
N PRO A 96 -21.61 19.28 -17.65
CA PRO A 96 -21.03 20.23 -16.72
C PRO A 96 -21.88 21.50 -16.51
N ALA A 97 -22.84 21.80 -17.40
CA ALA A 97 -23.70 22.98 -17.27
C ALA A 97 -24.78 22.84 -16.18
N ALA A 98 -25.13 21.61 -15.78
CA ALA A 98 -26.15 21.35 -14.76
C ALA A 98 -25.62 21.44 -13.31
N ALA A 99 -24.29 21.48 -13.11
CA ALA A 99 -23.66 21.38 -11.80
C ALA A 99 -23.44 22.73 -11.07
N GLY A 100 -24.11 23.80 -11.51
CA GLY A 100 -24.00 25.13 -10.91
C GLY A 100 -25.33 25.64 -10.38
N THR A 101 -25.65 25.43 -9.10
CA THR A 101 -26.41 26.42 -8.28
C THR A 101 -26.59 26.05 -6.80
N SER A 102 -26.37 24.81 -6.33
CA SER A 102 -26.55 24.49 -4.90
C SER A 102 -25.22 24.37 -4.14
N ARG A 103 -24.86 25.45 -3.42
CA ARG A 103 -23.64 25.55 -2.58
C ARG A 103 -23.66 24.67 -1.32
N ARG A 104 -24.73 23.90 -1.05
CA ARG A 104 -24.89 23.14 0.20
C ARG A 104 -24.68 21.62 0.07
N ASP A 105 -24.81 21.03 -1.12
CA ASP A 105 -24.72 19.57 -1.29
C ASP A 105 -23.37 19.08 -1.88
N SER A 106 -22.47 20.00 -2.20
CA SER A 106 -21.22 19.74 -2.94
C SER A 106 -20.08 19.07 -2.15
N ARG A 107 -20.35 18.51 -0.96
CA ARG A 107 -19.33 17.78 -0.17
C ARG A 107 -19.45 16.25 -0.26
N LEU A 108 -20.53 15.72 -0.84
CA LEU A 108 -20.80 14.28 -0.91
C LEU A 108 -20.75 13.71 -2.34
N ALA A 109 -20.67 14.55 -3.37
CA ALA A 109 -20.48 14.11 -4.75
C ALA A 109 -18.99 13.97 -5.05
N ALA A 110 -18.54 12.76 -5.33
CA ALA A 110 -17.23 12.56 -5.94
C ALA A 110 -17.16 13.35 -7.26
N PRO A 111 -16.09 14.10 -7.54
CA PRO A 111 -15.96 14.82 -8.81
C PRO A 111 -15.97 13.83 -9.97
N ASP A 112 -16.76 14.11 -11.00
CA ASP A 112 -16.79 13.30 -12.22
C ASP A 112 -15.44 13.43 -12.96
N PRO A 113 -14.69 12.33 -13.17
CA PRO A 113 -13.41 12.36 -13.87
C PRO A 113 -13.51 12.68 -15.37
N THR A 114 -14.71 12.70 -15.96
CA THR A 114 -14.95 13.09 -17.36
C THR A 114 -15.48 14.50 -17.54
N SER A 115 -15.68 15.26 -16.46
CA SER A 115 -16.02 16.68 -16.61
C SER A 115 -14.85 17.40 -17.30
N ALA A 116 -15.15 18.18 -18.34
CA ALA A 116 -14.18 19.11 -18.90
C ALA A 116 -13.91 20.20 -17.85
N VAL A 117 -13.08 19.86 -16.86
CA VAL A 117 -12.58 20.82 -15.88
C VAL A 117 -11.86 21.90 -16.66
N ASP A 118 -12.15 23.16 -16.35
CA ASP A 118 -11.47 24.31 -16.95
C ASP A 118 -9.95 24.06 -16.91
N ARG A 119 -9.31 24.12 -18.08
CA ARG A 119 -7.87 23.90 -18.21
C ARG A 119 -7.09 24.86 -17.32
N ALA A 120 -7.56 26.11 -17.17
CA ALA A 120 -6.93 27.07 -16.28
C ALA A 120 -6.97 26.59 -14.82
N ARG A 121 -8.08 25.97 -14.40
CA ARG A 121 -8.24 25.40 -13.05
C ARG A 121 -7.37 24.18 -12.81
N LEU A 122 -7.15 23.34 -13.83
CA LEU A 122 -6.25 22.19 -13.72
C LEU A 122 -4.79 22.59 -13.49
N LEU A 123 -4.39 23.76 -14.01
CA LEU A 123 -3.01 24.24 -13.97
C LEU A 123 -2.74 25.19 -12.80
N GLU A 124 -3.75 25.55 -11.99
CA GLU A 124 -3.60 26.47 -10.85
C GLU A 124 -2.56 25.98 -9.83
N GLY A 125 -2.46 24.67 -9.63
CA GLY A 125 -1.45 24.04 -8.75
C GLY A 125 -0.18 23.58 -9.47
N ALA A 126 -0.04 23.84 -10.78
CA ALA A 126 1.12 23.40 -11.53
C ALA A 126 2.35 24.26 -11.17
N PRO A 127 3.49 23.65 -10.79
CA PRO A 127 4.71 24.39 -10.51
C PRO A 127 5.21 25.20 -11.72
N GLU A 128 5.08 24.63 -12.92
CA GLU A 128 5.51 25.26 -14.17
C GLU A 128 4.53 24.92 -15.30
N PRO A 129 3.49 25.74 -15.53
CA PRO A 129 2.58 25.56 -16.67
C PRO A 129 3.19 26.14 -17.96
N ILE A 130 3.14 25.40 -19.06
CA ILE A 130 3.67 25.80 -20.37
C ILE A 130 2.61 25.53 -21.44
N ASP A 131 2.14 26.57 -22.14
CA ASP A 131 1.18 26.49 -23.25
C ASP A 131 -0.05 25.62 -22.96
N GLY A 132 -0.58 25.70 -21.73
CA GLY A 132 -1.72 24.90 -21.31
C GLY A 132 -1.40 23.43 -20.97
N HIS A 133 -0.14 23.10 -20.72
CA HIS A 133 0.36 21.79 -20.31
C HIS A 133 1.17 21.89 -19.02
N PHE A 134 1.38 20.76 -18.32
CA PHE A 134 2.36 20.68 -17.23
C PHE A 134 3.77 20.59 -17.82
N GLY A 135 4.61 21.56 -17.49
CA GLY A 135 6.03 21.54 -17.82
C GLY A 135 6.74 20.46 -16.99
N VAL A 136 7.41 19.54 -17.68
CA VAL A 136 8.25 18.51 -17.06
C VAL A 136 9.58 18.48 -17.81
N PRO A 137 10.74 18.43 -17.11
CA PRO A 137 12.03 18.27 -17.75
C PRO A 137 12.02 17.03 -18.65
N ARG A 138 12.38 17.20 -19.92
CA ARG A 138 12.59 16.06 -20.81
C ARG A 138 13.93 15.42 -20.46
N THR A 139 13.91 14.40 -19.61
CA THR A 139 15.06 13.52 -19.44
C THR A 139 15.09 12.52 -20.59
N ILE A 140 16.16 12.58 -21.40
CA ILE A 140 16.59 11.46 -22.24
C ILE A 140 17.98 11.12 -21.71
N GLU A 141 18.14 10.04 -20.94
CA GLU A 141 19.36 9.24 -20.92
C GLU A 141 19.21 7.95 -20.08
N GLN A 142 20.16 7.04 -20.36
CA GLN A 142 20.07 5.58 -20.48
C GLN A 142 19.98 4.77 -19.18
#